data_AF-A0A2G9G0B0-F1
#
_entry.id   AF-A0A2G9G0B0-F1
#
_cell.length_a   1.000
_cell.length_b   1.000
_cell.length_c   1.000
_cell.angle_alpha   90.00
_cell.angle_beta   90.00
_cell.angle_gamma   90.00
#
_symmetry.space_group_name_H-M   'P 1'
#
loop_
_entity.id
_entity.type
_entity.pdbx_description
1 polymer ?
#
loop_
_entity_poly.entity_id
_entity_poly.type
_entity_poly.pdbx_seq_one_letter_code
_entity_poly.pdbx_strand_id
1 'polypeptide(L)' 'MEARDFALKFLNDYRRAQTGNTKRGRELMQPIWMPPDEGVIKINFDAALSKHNRKMGIGIIARNCEGVCAGLKCKEVVV' A
#
# COMPACT_ATOMS: atom_id res chain seq x y z
N MET A 1 -7.98 -10.81 13.63
CA MET A 1 -7.84 -9.43 13.12
C MET A 1 -8.46 -9.44 11.74
N GLU A 2 -9.61 -8.80 11.56
CA GLU A 2 -10.37 -8.89 10.30
C GLU A 2 -9.79 -7.96 9.23
N ALA A 3 -9.94 -8.32 7.94
CA ALA A 3 -9.42 -7.53 6.82
C ALA A 3 -9.93 -6.08 6.79
N ARG A 4 -11.14 -5.86 7.34
CA ARG A 4 -11.75 -4.54 7.52
C ARG A 4 -10.92 -3.64 8.44
N ASP A 5 -10.49 -4.15 9.58
CA ASP A 5 -9.74 -3.37 10.58
C ASP A 5 -8.38 -2.93 10.01
N PHE A 6 -7.73 -3.84 9.27
CA PHE A 6 -6.51 -3.56 8.55
C PHE A 6 -6.70 -2.45 7.50
N ALA A 7 -7.72 -2.58 6.64
CA ALA A 7 -8.02 -1.57 5.61
C ALA A 7 -8.37 -0.19 6.22
N LEU A 8 -9.14 -0.16 7.30
CA LEU A 8 -9.49 1.07 8.02
C LEU A 8 -8.28 1.73 8.65
N LYS A 9 -7.36 0.95 9.23
CA LYS A 9 -6.09 1.47 9.75
C LYS A 9 -5.29 2.15 8.66
N PHE A 10 -5.09 1.49 7.51
CA PHE A 10 -4.33 2.06 6.38
C PHE A 10 -4.98 3.32 5.80
N LEU A 11 -6.30 3.32 5.65
CA LEU A 11 -7.03 4.48 5.16
C LEU A 11 -6.90 5.68 6.12
N ASN A 12 -6.96 5.42 7.43
CA ASN A 12 -6.77 6.46 8.44
C ASN A 12 -5.34 6.98 8.45
N ASP A 13 -4.34 6.11 8.35
CA ASP A 13 -2.93 6.50 8.25
C ASP A 13 -2.68 7.37 7.00
N TYR A 14 -3.25 7.00 5.85
CA TYR A 14 -3.20 7.80 4.62
C TYR A 14 -3.87 9.18 4.78
N ARG A 15 -5.08 9.23 5.35
CA ARG A 15 -5.81 10.50 5.58
C ARG A 15 -5.07 11.43 6.54
N ARG A 16 -4.47 10.89 7.60
CA ARG A 16 -3.65 11.64 8.57
C ARG A 16 -2.40 12.24 7.92
N ALA A 17 -1.81 11.53 6.96
CA ALA A 17 -0.70 12.06 6.17
C ALA A 17 -1.12 13.22 5.25
N GLN A 18 -2.39 13.28 4.83
CA GLN A 18 -2.93 14.34 3.95
C GLN A 18 -3.36 15.60 4.71
N THR A 19 -3.87 15.49 5.95
CA THR A 19 -4.39 16.64 6.71
C THR A 19 -3.31 17.54 7.36
N GLY A 20 -2.04 17.18 7.27
CA GLY A 20 -0.93 17.93 7.86
C GLY A 20 -0.45 19.17 7.09
N ASN A 21 -1.02 19.51 5.93
CA ASN A 21 -0.37 20.46 5.01
C ASN A 21 -1.25 21.58 4.46
N THR A 22 -1.90 22.34 5.33
CA THR A 22 -2.35 23.69 4.99
C THR A 22 -1.62 24.72 5.84
N LYS A 23 -0.72 25.46 5.19
CA LYS A 23 -0.10 26.75 5.61
C LYS A 23 1.18 26.67 6.46
N ARG A 24 2.32 26.56 5.77
CA ARG A 24 3.54 27.41 5.84
C ARG A 24 4.80 26.59 5.55
N GLY A 25 5.37 26.79 4.36
CA GLY A 25 6.82 26.84 4.13
C GLY A 25 7.71 25.70 4.61
N ARG A 26 7.21 24.49 4.85
CA ARG A 26 8.05 23.30 4.70
C ARG A 26 7.85 22.85 3.27
N GLU A 27 8.92 22.84 2.47
CA GLU A 27 9.00 21.87 1.40
C GLU A 27 8.61 20.54 2.05
N LEU A 28 7.40 20.07 1.79
CA LEU A 28 7.08 18.68 2.02
C LEU A 28 8.10 17.96 1.16
N MET A 29 9.19 17.48 1.76
CA MET A 29 10.00 16.47 1.10
C MET A 29 9.00 15.39 0.76
N GLN A 30 8.64 15.31 -0.52
CA GLN A 30 7.82 14.21 -0.98
C GLN A 30 8.55 12.97 -0.49
N PRO A 31 7.87 12.05 0.21
CA PRO A 31 8.53 10.89 0.76
C PRO A 31 9.28 10.21 -0.38
N ILE A 32 10.61 10.37 -0.37
CA ILE A 32 11.47 9.85 -1.42
C ILE A 32 11.33 8.34 -1.33
N TRP A 33 11.02 7.71 -2.45
CA TRP A 33 10.92 6.28 -2.47
C TRP A 33 12.31 5.67 -2.23
N MET A 34 12.50 5.14 -1.02
CA MET A 34 13.72 4.46 -0.64
C MET A 34 13.50 2.95 -0.59
N PRO A 35 14.51 2.14 -0.95
CA PRO A 35 14.49 0.72 -0.63
C PRO A 35 14.29 0.51 0.88
N PRO A 36 13.70 -0.61 1.33
CA PRO A 36 13.75 -0.96 2.74
C PRO A 36 15.19 -1.13 3.21
N ASP A 37 15.41 -1.03 4.53
CA ASP A 37 16.70 -1.33 5.13
C ASP A 37 17.12 -2.80 4.89
N GLU A 38 18.41 -3.08 4.98
CA GLU A 38 18.92 -4.45 4.85
C GLU A 38 18.31 -5.38 5.92
N GLY A 39 17.96 -6.60 5.51
CA GLY A 39 17.24 -7.56 6.36
C GLY A 39 15.74 -7.27 6.53
N VAL A 40 15.21 -6.16 6.00
CA VAL A 40 13.79 -5.82 6.06
C VAL A 40 13.07 -6.21 4.76
N ILE A 41 11.91 -6.85 4.91
CA ILE A 41 11.01 -7.14 3.79
C ILE A 41 9.90 -6.09 3.71
N LYS A 42 9.80 -5.41 2.57
CA LYS A 42 8.73 -4.46 2.26
C LYS A 42 7.58 -5.17 1.54
N ILE A 43 6.38 -5.08 2.10
CA ILE A 43 5.16 -5.59 1.47
C ILE A 43 4.44 -4.44 0.78
N ASN A 44 4.13 -4.61 -0.49
CA ASN A 44 3.32 -3.69 -1.28
C ASN A 44 2.07 -4.45 -1.70
N PHE A 45 0.92 -3.78 -1.66
CA PHE A 45 -0.34 -4.37 -2.08
C PHE A 45 -1.14 -3.36 -2.88
N ASP A 46 -1.95 -3.86 -3.80
CA ASP A 46 -2.85 -3.06 -4.61
C ASP A 46 -4.14 -3.84 -4.88
N ALA A 47 -5.22 -3.11 -5.15
CA ALA A 47 -6.50 -3.70 -5.45
C ALA A 47 -7.21 -2.96 -6.59
N ALA A 48 -7.82 -3.71 -7.49
CA ALA A 48 -8.56 -3.20 -8.62
C ALA A 48 -9.99 -3.74 -8.61
N LEU A 49 -10.94 -2.86 -8.95
CA LEU A 49 -12.37 -3.19 -9.08
C LEU A 49 -12.80 -3.01 -10.53
N SER A 50 -13.40 -4.03 -11.12
CA SER A 50 -14.02 -3.97 -12.44
C SER A 50 -15.53 -4.03 -12.29
N LYS A 51 -16.19 -2.89 -12.46
CA LYS A 51 -17.67 -2.79 -12.43
C LYS A 51 -18.31 -3.60 -13.56
N HIS A 52 -17.76 -3.50 -14.77
CA HIS A 52 -18.27 -4.22 -15.94
C HIS A 52 -18.25 -5.74 -15.75
N ASN A 53 -17.13 -6.26 -15.23
CA ASN A 53 -16.96 -7.70 -15.07
C ASN A 53 -17.47 -8.22 -13.72
N ARG A 54 -17.97 -7.33 -12.84
CA ARG A 54 -18.37 -7.68 -11.46
C ARG A 54 -17.28 -8.46 -10.72
N LYS A 55 -16.06 -7.94 -10.78
CA LYS A 55 -14.87 -8.60 -10.23
C LYS A 55 -14.00 -7.64 -9.44
N MET A 56 -13.31 -8.18 -8.45
CA MET A 56 -12.25 -7.53 -7.70
C MET A 56 -10.97 -8.37 -7.76
N GLY A 57 -9.83 -7.73 -7.99
CA GLY A 57 -8.51 -8.33 -7.85
C GLY A 57 -7.72 -7.66 -6.74
N ILE A 58 -6.98 -8.44 -5.95
CA ILE A 58 -6.01 -7.94 -4.96
C ILE A 58 -4.67 -8.62 -5.26
N GLY A 59 -3.60 -7.84 -5.30
CA GLY A 59 -2.22 -8.30 -5.45
C GLY A 59 -1.35 -7.86 -4.28
N ILE A 60 -0.45 -8.72 -3.83
CA ILE A 60 0.51 -8.48 -2.76
C ILE A 60 1.89 -8.95 -3.24
N ILE A 61 2.93 -8.16 -3.00
CA ILE A 61 4.33 -8.52 -3.25
C ILE A 61 5.21 -8.15 -2.06
N ALA A 62 6.05 -9.08 -1.65
CA ALA A 62 7.09 -8.91 -0.64
C ALA A 62 8.45 -8.83 -1.32
N ARG A 63 9.24 -7.80 -1.01
CA ARG A 63 10.58 -7.60 -1.59
C ARG A 63 11.61 -7.11 -0.58
N ASN A 64 12.88 -7.45 -0.80
CA ASN A 64 14.00 -6.99 0.02
C ASN A 64 14.54 -5.61 -0.44
N CYS A 65 15.65 -5.18 0.15
CA CYS A 65 16.34 -3.91 -0.17
C CYS A 65 16.91 -3.86 -1.59
N GLU A 66 17.29 -5.01 -2.16
CA GLU A 66 17.77 -5.16 -3.55
C GLU A 66 16.62 -5.20 -4.57
N GLY A 67 15.36 -5.17 -4.10
CA GLY A 67 14.18 -5.31 -4.94
C GLY A 67 13.85 -6.75 -5.35
N VAL A 68 14.57 -7.75 -4.81
CA VAL A 68 14.31 -9.17 -5.05
C VAL A 68 12.97 -9.55 -4.44
N CYS A 69 12.13 -10.20 -5.23
CA CYS A 69 10.84 -10.73 -4.80
C CYS A 69 11.07 -11.92 -3.86
N ALA A 70 10.67 -11.78 -2.60
CA ALA A 70 10.64 -12.86 -1.62
C ALA A 70 9.35 -13.68 -1.71
N GLY A 71 8.29 -13.11 -2.29
CA GLY A 71 7.03 -13.80 -2.49
C GLY A 71 5.94 -12.86 -3.03
N LEU A 72 4.95 -13.44 -3.69
CA LEU A 72 3.79 -12.72 -4.19
C LEU A 72 2.52 -13.54 -4.03
N LYS A 73 1.39 -12.86 -3.89
CA LYS A 73 0.07 -13.49 -3.89
C LYS A 73 -0.94 -12.59 -4.57
N CYS A 74 -1.71 -13.16 -5.48
CA CYS A 74 -2.84 -12.50 -6.10
C CYS A 74 -4.12 -13.31 -5.82
N LYS A 75 -5.25 -12.62 -5.69
CA LYS A 75 -6.57 -13.23 -5.57
C LYS A 75 -7.59 -12.42 -6.36
N GLU A 76 -8.35 -13.11 -7.19
CA GLU A 76 -9.57 -12.59 -7.80
C GLU A 76 -10.78 -13.09 -7.01
N VAL A 77 -11.78 -12.21 -6.86
CA VAL A 77 -13.07 -12.48 -6.25
C VAL A 77 -14.16 -11.94 -7.16
N VAL A 78 -15.18 -12.76 -7.44
CA VAL A 78 -16.40 -12.34 -8.14
C VAL A 78 -17.31 -11.65 -7.13
N VAL A 79 -17.85 -10.48 -7.50
CA VAL A 79 -18.60 -9.55 -6.63
C VAL A 79 -20.06 -9.43 -7.06
#